data_AF-A0A974CS22-F1
#
_entry.id   AF-A0A974CS22-F1
#
_cell.length_a   1.000
_cell.length_b   1.000
_cell.length_c   1.000
_cell.angle_alpha   90.00
_cell.angle_beta   90.00
_cell.angle_gamma   90.00
#
_symmetry.space_group_name_H-M   'P 1'
#
loop_
_entity.id
_entity.type
_entity.pdbx_description
1 polymer ?
#
loop_
_entity_poly.entity_id
_entity_poly.type
_entity_poly.pdbx_seq_one_letter_code
_entity_poly.pdbx_strand_id
1 'polypeptide(L)'
;MFWAKPFIKCAKEIKLNCFATCTPTFVVYVLKCPCGMLYVGKTIRPVNIRIKEHKNAIRNYKADTYSDNPVSRHFANAKHNVRQMRWKVLEVVPKPDRGGDRNTLLLQREVRWIRRLESTQPKGMNEQLNLICFL
;
A
#
# COMPACT_ATOMS: atom_id res chain seq x y z
N MET A 1 9.08 -30.28 -2.07
CA MET A 1 9.90 -29.17 -2.58
C MET A 1 9.37 -27.87 -1.97
N PHE A 2 10.03 -27.44 -0.91
CA PHE A 2 9.69 -26.31 -0.05
C PHE A 2 9.92 -24.98 -0.75
N TRP A 3 8.93 -24.07 -0.78
CA TRP A 3 9.13 -22.61 -0.65
C TRP A 3 7.84 -21.95 -0.13
N ALA A 4 7.41 -22.31 1.07
CA ALA A 4 6.53 -21.48 1.88
C ALA A 4 7.42 -20.67 2.85
N LYS A 5 7.94 -19.52 2.40
CA LYS A 5 8.47 -18.53 3.36
C LYS A 5 7.29 -17.65 3.79
N PRO A 6 6.84 -17.74 5.07
CA PRO A 6 5.76 -16.92 5.57
C PRO A 6 6.25 -15.47 5.56
N PHE A 7 5.58 -14.65 4.76
CA PHE A 7 5.68 -13.21 4.95
C PHE A 7 4.96 -12.92 6.28
N ILE A 8 5.64 -12.24 7.20
CA ILE A 8 5.17 -11.71 8.51
C ILE A 8 5.64 -12.55 9.72
N LYS A 9 6.74 -12.12 10.35
CA LYS A 9 6.96 -12.29 11.80
C LYS A 9 6.10 -11.25 12.54
N CYS A 10 5.43 -11.67 13.61
CA CYS A 10 4.49 -10.93 14.48
C CYS A 10 3.04 -10.72 14.00
N ALA A 11 2.27 -11.81 14.11
CA ALA A 11 0.94 -11.90 14.72
C ALA A 11 -0.14 -10.87 14.32
N LYS A 12 -0.91 -11.22 13.28
CA LYS A 12 -2.38 -11.37 13.29
C LYS A 12 -2.79 -11.75 11.86
N GLU A 13 -3.40 -12.92 11.67
CA GLU A 13 -4.04 -13.27 10.41
C GLU A 13 -5.13 -12.24 10.12
N ILE A 14 -4.90 -11.41 9.09
CA ILE A 14 -5.93 -10.52 8.56
C ILE A 14 -6.96 -11.46 7.90
N LYS A 15 -8.05 -11.75 8.62
CA LYS A 15 -9.21 -12.47 8.08
C LYS A 15 -9.80 -11.63 6.94
N LEU A 16 -9.58 -12.06 5.71
CA LEU A 16 -10.19 -11.48 4.52
C LEU A 16 -11.59 -12.08 4.37
N ASN A 17 -12.60 -11.48 5.00
CA ASN A 17 -13.99 -11.82 4.70
C ASN A 17 -14.42 -11.04 3.45
N CYS A 18 -14.45 -11.69 2.30
CA CYS A 18 -15.08 -11.14 1.09
C CYS A 18 -15.84 -12.26 0.36
N PHE A 19 -17.14 -12.36 0.60
CA PHE A 19 -18.04 -13.00 -0.36
C PHE A 19 -18.32 -11.98 -1.48
N ALA A 20 -17.95 -12.34 -2.70
CA ALA A 20 -18.39 -11.85 -4.02
C ALA A 20 -18.47 -10.32 -4.28
N THR A 21 -17.95 -9.89 -5.44
CA THR A 21 -18.11 -8.57 -6.11
C THR A 21 -17.64 -7.27 -5.43
N CYS A 22 -17.46 -7.19 -4.11
CA CYS A 22 -17.08 -5.92 -3.46
C CYS A 22 -15.58 -5.63 -3.52
N THR A 23 -15.15 -4.73 -4.41
CA THR A 23 -13.82 -4.10 -4.29
C THR A 23 -13.88 -3.02 -3.21
N PRO A 24 -13.20 -3.20 -2.07
CA PRO A 24 -13.40 -2.31 -0.93
C PRO A 24 -12.87 -0.90 -1.21
N THR A 25 -13.61 0.09 -0.72
CA THR A 25 -13.26 1.51 -0.67
C THR A 25 -12.74 1.87 0.73
N PHE A 26 -12.08 3.02 0.87
CA PHE A 26 -11.48 3.47 2.14
C PHE A 26 -10.55 2.41 2.76
N VAL A 27 -9.52 2.00 2.02
CA VAL A 27 -8.61 0.96 2.45
C VAL A 27 -7.18 1.46 2.58
N VAL A 28 -6.45 0.83 3.50
CA VAL A 28 -5.00 0.85 3.54
C VAL A 28 -4.50 -0.46 2.92
N TYR A 29 -3.60 -0.36 1.96
CA TYR A 29 -3.00 -1.49 1.25
C TYR A 29 -1.48 -1.41 1.31
N VAL A 30 -0.85 -2.55 1.03
CA VAL A 30 0.60 -2.67 0.92
C VAL A 30 0.97 -3.23 -0.45
N LEU A 31 2.02 -2.67 -1.05
CA LEU A 31 2.72 -3.24 -2.19
C LEU A 31 4.06 -3.80 -1.71
N LYS A 32 4.44 -4.95 -2.26
CA LYS A 32 5.70 -5.61 -1.98
C LYS A 32 6.50 -5.77 -3.27
N CYS A 33 7.74 -5.30 -3.21
CA CYS A 33 8.73 -5.48 -4.25
C CYS A 33 9.44 -6.85 -4.10
N PRO A 34 9.92 -7.50 -5.19
CA PRO A 34 10.75 -8.71 -5.10
C PRO A 34 11.99 -8.58 -4.21
N CYS A 35 12.60 -7.38 -4.08
CA CYS A 35 13.72 -7.15 -3.16
C CYS A 35 13.32 -7.12 -1.67
N GLY A 36 12.03 -7.22 -1.34
CA GLY A 36 11.53 -7.25 0.03
C GLY A 36 11.03 -5.90 0.55
N MET A 37 11.35 -4.78 -0.13
CA MET A 37 10.86 -3.46 0.25
C MET A 37 9.34 -3.35 0.13
N LEU A 38 8.75 -2.59 1.04
CA LEU A 38 7.31 -2.36 1.16
C LEU A 38 6.95 -0.92 0.84
N TYR A 39 5.77 -0.73 0.26
CA TYR A 39 5.10 0.56 0.13
C TYR A 39 3.72 0.43 0.75
N VAL A 40 3.39 1.32 1.67
CA VAL A 40 2.04 1.41 2.24
C VAL A 40 1.35 2.62 1.62
N GLY A 41 0.11 2.42 1.19
CA GLY A 41 -0.71 3.49 0.65
C GLY A 41 -2.16 3.36 1.07
N LYS A 42 -2.88 4.47 1.05
CA LYS A 42 -4.34 4.49 1.20
C LYS A 42 -5.06 4.72 -0.12
N THR A 43 -6.35 4.38 -0.16
CA THR A 43 -7.25 4.86 -1.19
C THR A 43 -8.68 4.96 -0.69
N ILE A 44 -9.37 6.03 -1.09
CA ILE A 44 -10.81 6.20 -0.89
C ILE A 44 -11.58 5.42 -1.96
N ARG A 45 -11.02 5.36 -3.18
CA ARG A 45 -11.57 4.67 -4.34
C ARG A 45 -11.40 3.14 -4.21
N PRO A 46 -12.05 2.35 -5.07
CA PRO A 46 -11.83 0.91 -5.11
C PRO A 46 -10.35 0.54 -5.29
N VAL A 47 -9.86 -0.35 -4.42
CA VAL A 47 -8.43 -0.71 -4.37
C VAL A 47 -7.90 -1.26 -5.68
N ASN A 48 -8.69 -2.06 -6.41
CA ASN A 48 -8.30 -2.62 -7.70
C ASN A 48 -7.93 -1.55 -8.73
N ILE A 49 -8.64 -0.42 -8.75
CA ILE A 49 -8.34 0.68 -9.67
C ILE A 49 -7.00 1.30 -9.27
N ARG A 50 -6.76 1.52 -7.97
CA ARG A 50 -5.49 2.06 -7.48
C ARG A 50 -4.31 1.13 -7.79
N ILE A 51 -4.49 -0.17 -7.66
CA ILE A 51 -3.47 -1.16 -8.04
C ILE A 51 -3.21 -1.15 -9.56
N LYS A 52 -4.25 -0.98 -10.38
CA LYS A 52 -4.10 -0.86 -11.84
C LYS A 52 -3.30 0.39 -12.23
N GLU A 53 -3.57 1.52 -11.58
CA GLU A 53 -2.81 2.76 -11.75
C GLU A 53 -1.33 2.56 -11.42
N HIS A 54 -1.01 1.97 -10.26
CA HIS A 54 0.38 1.65 -9.89
C HIS A 54 1.06 0.76 -10.92
N LYS A 55 0.38 -0.29 -11.39
CA LYS A 55 0.92 -1.17 -12.45
C LYS A 55 1.19 -0.41 -13.75
N ASN A 56 0.31 0.52 -14.13
CA ASN A 56 0.50 1.33 -15.33
C ASN A 56 1.65 2.33 -15.17
N ALA A 57 1.78 2.97 -14.01
CA ALA A 57 2.88 3.88 -13.72
C ALA A 57 4.24 3.16 -13.75
N ILE A 58 4.33 1.92 -13.25
CA ILE A 58 5.56 1.11 -13.34
C ILE A 58 5.88 0.76 -14.80
N ARG A 59 4.89 0.36 -15.61
CA ARG A 59 5.11 -0.04 -17.01
C ARG A 59 5.55 1.12 -17.90
N ASN A 60 4.95 2.29 -17.68
CA ASN A 60 5.13 3.47 -18.52
C ASN A 60 5.95 4.55 -17.79
N TYR A 61 6.84 4.15 -16.90
CA TYR A 61 7.60 5.06 -16.06
C TYR A 61 8.42 6.04 -16.90
N LYS A 62 8.26 7.33 -16.58
CA LYS A 62 9.07 8.44 -17.09
C LYS A 62 9.34 9.39 -15.93
N ALA A 63 10.61 9.74 -15.74
CA ALA A 63 11.01 10.75 -14.76
C ALA A 63 10.29 12.08 -15.02
N ASP A 64 10.01 12.84 -13.95
CA ASP A 64 9.38 14.17 -14.00
C ASP A 64 7.99 14.19 -14.68
N THR A 65 7.26 13.08 -14.62
CA THR A 65 5.88 12.98 -15.12
C THR A 65 4.91 12.48 -14.04
N TYR A 66 3.61 12.42 -14.34
CA TYR A 66 2.61 11.84 -13.45
C TYR A 66 2.91 10.39 -13.04
N SER A 67 3.69 9.67 -13.86
CA SER A 67 4.09 8.30 -13.59
C SER A 67 5.23 8.22 -12.59
N ASP A 68 5.91 9.33 -12.28
CA ASP A 68 6.99 9.39 -11.31
C ASP A 68 6.42 9.45 -9.89
N ASN A 69 6.33 8.27 -9.27
CA ASN A 69 5.93 8.09 -7.89
C ASN A 69 6.93 7.16 -7.21
N PRO A 70 6.93 7.06 -5.87
CA PRO A 70 7.97 6.33 -5.15
C PRO A 70 8.06 4.84 -5.56
N VAL A 71 6.93 4.25 -5.95
CA VAL A 71 6.86 2.84 -6.37
C VAL A 71 7.44 2.67 -7.77
N SER A 72 6.98 3.44 -8.75
CA SER A 72 7.47 3.34 -10.14
C SER A 72 8.94 3.72 -10.26
N ARG A 73 9.37 4.78 -9.57
CA ARG A 73 10.77 5.20 -9.46
C ARG A 73 11.64 4.08 -8.89
N HIS A 74 11.19 3.45 -7.80
CA HIS A 74 11.90 2.30 -7.22
C HIS A 74 12.01 1.12 -8.21
N PHE A 75 10.91 0.75 -8.86
CA PHE A 75 10.91 -0.36 -9.82
C PHE A 75 11.82 -0.11 -11.02
N ALA A 76 11.85 1.13 -11.52
CA ALA A 76 12.75 1.54 -12.59
C ALA A 76 14.22 1.46 -12.16
N ASN A 77 14.55 2.05 -11.00
CA ASN A 77 15.93 2.07 -10.48
C ASN A 77 16.45 0.66 -10.15
N ALA A 78 15.60 -0.18 -9.57
CA ALA A 78 15.94 -1.56 -9.20
C ALA A 78 15.79 -2.57 -10.35
N LYS A 79 15.40 -2.11 -11.56
CA LYS A 79 15.16 -2.95 -12.75
C LYS A 79 14.20 -4.13 -12.48
N HIS A 80 13.18 -3.91 -11.65
CA HIS A 80 12.20 -4.93 -11.29
C HIS A 80 10.99 -4.89 -12.22
N ASN A 81 10.36 -6.06 -12.43
CA ASN A 81 9.19 -6.16 -13.30
C ASN A 81 7.89 -6.01 -12.50
N VAL A 82 6.91 -5.29 -13.07
CA VAL A 82 5.54 -5.17 -12.53
C VAL A 82 4.87 -6.53 -12.24
N ARG A 83 5.21 -7.58 -13.00
CA ARG A 83 4.69 -8.95 -12.79
C ARG A 83 5.12 -9.54 -11.44
N GLN A 84 6.25 -9.09 -10.90
CA GLN A 84 6.78 -9.55 -9.61
C GLN A 84 6.20 -8.76 -8.42
N MET A 85 5.50 -7.65 -8.68
CA MET A 85 4.85 -6.85 -7.64
C MET A 85 3.70 -7.64 -7.01
N ARG A 86 3.76 -7.80 -5.68
CA ARG A 86 2.66 -8.37 -4.89
C ARG A 86 1.94 -7.26 -4.15
N TRP A 87 0.66 -7.44 -3.85
CA TRP A 87 -0.12 -6.49 -3.08
C TRP A 87 -1.11 -7.19 -2.15
N LYS A 88 -1.52 -6.50 -1.09
CA LYS A 88 -2.53 -6.98 -0.14
C LYS A 88 -3.26 -5.80 0.50
N VAL A 89 -4.54 -5.99 0.84
CA VAL A 89 -5.26 -5.06 1.73
C VAL A 89 -4.85 -5.32 3.18
N LEU A 90 -4.45 -4.28 3.89
CA LEU A 90 -4.10 -4.34 5.31
C LEU A 90 -5.31 -4.10 6.20
N GLU A 91 -6.10 -3.07 5.87
CA GLU A 91 -7.24 -2.64 6.67
C GLU A 91 -8.29 -1.96 5.78
N VAL A 92 -9.56 -2.32 5.98
CA VAL A 92 -10.71 -1.56 5.46
C VAL A 92 -11.19 -0.67 6.59
N VAL A 93 -11.13 0.65 6.40
CA VAL A 93 -11.48 1.61 7.44
C VAL A 93 -13.00 1.77 7.47
N PRO A 94 -13.71 1.36 8.54
CA PRO A 94 -15.16 1.49 8.62
C PRO A 94 -15.56 2.97 8.67
N LYS A 95 -16.85 3.23 8.41
CA LYS A 95 -17.42 4.56 8.65
C LYS A 95 -17.49 4.78 10.18
N PRO A 96 -17.10 5.95 10.71
CA PRO A 96 -17.20 6.22 12.14
C PRO A 96 -18.67 6.34 12.58
N ASP A 97 -19.00 5.73 13.72
CA ASP A 97 -20.38 5.67 14.23
C ASP A 97 -20.90 7.00 14.76
N ARG A 98 -20.02 7.86 15.30
CA ARG A 98 -20.37 9.11 16.00
C ARG A 98 -20.10 10.38 15.18
N GLY A 99 -20.02 10.25 13.85
CA GLY A 99 -19.53 11.32 13.00
C GLY A 99 -18.01 11.50 13.10
N GLY A 100 -17.44 12.33 12.23
CA GLY A 100 -16.00 12.55 12.10
C GLY A 100 -15.50 12.30 10.68
N ASP A 101 -14.39 12.95 10.32
CA ASP A 101 -13.83 12.83 8.98
C ASP A 101 -13.16 11.46 8.77
N ARG A 102 -13.82 10.62 7.98
CA ARG A 102 -13.33 9.29 7.59
C ARG A 102 -12.00 9.38 6.82
N ASN A 103 -11.72 10.49 6.13
CA ASN A 103 -10.45 10.71 5.43
C ASN A 103 -9.30 10.93 6.40
N THR A 104 -9.51 11.72 7.45
CA THR A 104 -8.55 11.88 8.55
C THR A 104 -8.30 10.55 9.24
N LEU A 105 -9.34 9.77 9.52
CA LEU A 105 -9.17 8.42 10.08
C LEU A 105 -8.34 7.53 9.14
N LEU A 106 -8.61 7.55 7.84
CA LEU A 106 -7.85 6.79 6.84
C LEU A 106 -6.38 7.20 6.79
N LEU A 107 -6.07 8.51 6.87
CA LEU A 107 -4.71 9.04 6.97
C LEU A 107 -3.99 8.53 8.23
N GLN A 108 -4.63 8.62 9.40
CA GLN A 108 -4.05 8.13 10.65
C GLN A 108 -3.81 6.61 10.63
N ARG A 109 -4.65 5.85 9.93
CA ARG A 109 -4.48 4.40 9.73
C ARG A 109 -3.29 4.11 8.81
N GLU A 110 -3.15 4.84 7.71
CA GLU A 110 -2.00 4.75 6.81
C GLU A 110 -0.68 5.01 7.55
N VAL A 111 -0.58 6.10 8.32
CA VAL A 111 0.61 6.44 9.12
C VAL A 111 0.96 5.32 10.09
N ARG A 112 -0.03 4.77 10.80
CA ARG A 112 0.19 3.64 11.72
C ARG A 112 0.77 2.42 11.02
N TRP A 113 0.28 2.10 9.82
CA TRP A 113 0.80 0.99 9.03
C TRP A 113 2.20 1.25 8.47
N ILE A 114 2.48 2.47 7.99
CA ILE A 114 3.84 2.86 7.55
C ILE A 114 4.83 2.67 8.70
N ARG A 115 4.51 3.17 9.89
CA ARG A 115 5.36 3.03 11.09
C ARG A 115 5.52 1.56 11.50
N ARG A 116 4.44 0.78 11.48
CA ARG A 116 4.46 -0.64 11.87
C ARG A 116 5.27 -1.52 10.92
N LEU A 117 5.26 -1.21 9.62
CA LEU A 117 5.92 -2.00 8.58
C LEU A 117 7.30 -1.45 8.18
N GLU A 118 7.77 -0.38 8.83
CA GLU A 118 9.02 0.31 8.50
C GLU A 118 9.15 0.60 6.99
N SER A 119 8.06 1.03 6.36
CA SER A 119 8.00 1.17 4.89
C SER A 119 8.58 2.48 4.36
N THR A 120 9.18 3.31 5.22
CA THR A 120 9.87 4.55 4.82
C THR A 120 11.27 4.27 4.30
N GLN A 121 11.77 5.11 3.40
CA GLN A 121 13.16 5.06 2.95
C GLN A 121 14.13 5.20 4.16
N PRO A 122 15.26 4.49 4.16
CA PRO A 122 15.80 3.64 3.08
C PRO A 122 15.29 2.19 3.10
N LYS A 123 14.59 1.74 4.16
CA LYS A 123 14.15 0.34 4.31
C LYS A 123 12.92 -0.01 3.48
N GLY A 124 12.13 0.99 3.10
CA GLY A 124 10.96 0.83 2.24
C GLY A 124 10.85 1.93 1.18
N MET A 125 9.71 1.95 0.47
CA MET A 125 9.49 2.80 -0.69
C MET A 125 8.76 4.11 -0.36
N ASN A 126 8.16 4.29 0.83
CA ASN A 126 7.53 5.55 1.20
C ASN A 126 8.59 6.64 1.41
N GLU A 127 8.43 7.82 0.80
CA GLU A 127 9.41 8.92 0.90
C GLU A 127 9.46 9.51 2.31
N GLN A 128 8.30 9.90 2.87
CA GLN A 128 8.22 10.53 4.19
C GLN A 128 6.93 10.14 4.92
N LEU A 129 6.98 10.22 6.26
CA LEU A 129 5.82 10.03 7.13
C LEU A 129 5.18 11.38 7.43
N ASN A 130 3.99 11.65 6.89
CA ASN A 130 3.26 12.89 7.18
C ASN A 130 2.34 12.71 8.40
N LEU A 131 2.63 13.42 9.50
CA LEU A 131 1.88 13.35 10.76
C LEU A 131 0.82 14.46 10.93
N ILE A 132 0.59 15.30 9.92
CA ILE A 132 -0.41 16.40 9.97
C ILE A 132 -1.81 15.89 10.31
N CYS A 133 -2.14 14.64 9.98
CA CYS A 133 -3.43 14.03 10.32
C CYS A 133 -3.70 13.85 11.84
N PHE A 134 -2.77 14.22 12.72
CA PHE A 134 -2.93 14.22 14.18
C PHE A 134 -2.95 15.62 14.81
N LEU A 135 -2.86 16.67 14.00
CA LEU A 135 -2.98 18.07 14.40
C LEU A 135 -4.40 18.58 14.09
#